data_AF-A0A562EPV0-F1
#
_entry.id   AF-A0A562EPV0-F1
#
_cell.length_a   1.000
_cell.length_b   1.000
_cell.length_c   1.000
_cell.angle_alpha   90.00
_cell.angle_beta   90.00
_cell.angle_gamma   90.00
#
_symmetry.space_group_name_H-M   'P 1'
#
loop_
_entity.id
_entity.type
_entity.pdbx_description
1 polymer ?
#
loop_
_entity_poly.entity_id
_entity_poly.type
_entity_poly.pdbx_seq_one_letter_code
_entity_poly.pdbx_strand_id
1 'polypeptide(L)' 'MAEDRVNRFEVEDTLVMGDRANIRWRFHFGGGGSLRGVTLVHVRDGRIVEALAYAKTGGQAAPLPD' A
#
# COMPACT_ATOMS: atom_id res chain seq x y z
N MET A 1 -18.53 -5.92 1.95
CA MET A 1 -17.24 -5.48 1.39
C MET A 1 -17.37 -4.93 -0.04
N ALA A 2 -18.13 -5.56 -0.95
CA ALA A 2 -18.26 -5.08 -2.35
C ALA A 2 -19.25 -3.92 -2.58
N GLU A 3 -20.26 -3.74 -1.72
CA GLU A 3 -21.28 -2.67 -1.87
C GLU A 3 -20.93 -1.37 -1.14
N ASP A 4 -19.90 -1.40 -0.29
CA ASP A 4 -19.50 -0.27 0.53
C ASP A 4 -18.60 0.68 -0.27
N ARG A 5 -19.19 1.73 -0.85
CA ARG A 5 -18.51 2.75 -1.66
C ARG A 5 -17.52 3.62 -0.86
N VAL A 6 -17.41 3.42 0.45
CA VAL A 6 -16.51 4.20 1.31
C VAL A 6 -15.07 3.66 1.26
N ASN A 7 -14.90 2.37 0.95
CA ASN A 7 -13.58 1.75 0.91
C ASN A 7 -12.86 2.08 -0.40
N ARG A 8 -11.77 2.85 -0.34
CA ARG A 8 -11.03 3.27 -1.54
C ARG A 8 -9.53 3.32 -1.29
N PHE A 9 -8.78 2.85 -2.28
CA PHE A 9 -7.34 3.10 -2.37
C PHE A 9 -7.05 4.39 -3.13
N GLU A 10 -6.07 5.13 -2.64
CA GLU A 10 -5.46 6.28 -3.28
C GLU A 10 -3.98 5.97 -3.47
N VAL A 11 -3.49 6.04 -4.71
CA VAL A 11 -2.07 5.90 -4.99
C VAL A 11 -1.37 7.18 -4.58
N GLU A 12 -0.41 7.07 -3.67
CA GLU A 12 0.41 8.20 -3.23
C GLU A 12 1.67 8.34 -4.08
N ASP A 13 2.23 7.23 -4.58
CA ASP A 13 3.47 7.21 -5.36
C ASP A 13 3.67 5.88 -6.08
N THR A 14 4.43 5.88 -7.17
CA THR A 14 4.85 4.67 -7.88
C THR A 14 6.28 4.83 -8.34
N LEU A 15 7.18 4.02 -7.77
CA LEU A 15 8.58 4.00 -8.13
C LEU A 15 8.91 2.69 -8.85
N VAL A 16 9.53 2.77 -10.01
CA VAL A 16 9.92 1.62 -10.83
C VAL A 16 11.45 1.47 -10.82
N MET A 17 11.94 0.25 -10.57
CA MET A 17 13.36 -0.10 -10.58
C MET A 17 13.55 -1.39 -11.37
N GLY A 18 13.82 -1.25 -12.67
CA GLY A 18 13.95 -2.39 -13.57
C GLY A 18 12.65 -3.18 -13.65
N ASP A 19 12.70 -4.45 -13.25
CA ASP A 19 11.56 -5.36 -13.26
C ASP A 19 10.74 -5.33 -11.96
N ARG A 20 11.08 -4.44 -11.01
CA ARG A 20 10.37 -4.26 -9.74
C ARG A 20 9.68 -2.89 -9.67
N ALA A 21 8.58 -2.82 -8.93
CA ALA A 21 7.90 -1.56 -8.62
C ALA A 21 7.47 -1.50 -7.15
N ASN A 22 7.58 -0.31 -6.56
CA ASN A 22 7.08 0.02 -5.24
C ASN A 22 5.90 0.99 -5.39
N ILE A 23 4.70 0.58 -4.99
CA ILE A 23 3.49 1.40 -5.06
C ILE A 23 3.10 1.79 -3.65
N ARG A 24 3.24 3.07 -3.29
CA ARG A 24 2.75 3.60 -2.01
C ARG A 24 1.29 3.97 -2.16
N TRP A 25 0.49 3.61 -1.17
CA TRP A 25 -0.95 3.84 -1.20
C TRP A 25 -1.51 4.20 0.17
N ARG A 26 -2.67 4.85 0.14
CA ARG A 26 -3.52 5.09 1.29
C ARG A 26 -4.85 4.38 1.08
N PHE A 27 -5.27 3.59 2.05
CA PHE A 27 -6.58 2.96 2.07
C PHE A 27 -7.48 3.72 3.04
N HIS A 28 -8.58 4.25 2.51
CA HIS A 28 -9.63 4.92 3.26
C HIS A 28 -10.75 3.92 3.55
N PHE A 29 -11.27 3.93 4.77
CA PHE A 29 -12.37 3.06 5.20
C PHE A 29 -13.38 3.85 6.05
N GLY A 30 -14.56 3.26 6.27
CA GLY A 30 -15.66 3.87 7.02
C GLY A 30 -15.25 4.53 8.35
N GLY A 31 -15.94 5.61 8.72
CA GLY A 31 -15.65 6.37 9.94
C GLY A 31 -14.50 7.39 9.81
N GLY A 32 -14.08 7.72 8.58
CA GLY A 32 -13.01 8.71 8.33
C GLY A 32 -11.60 8.19 8.60
N GLY A 33 -11.47 6.89 8.86
CA GLY A 33 -10.19 6.24 9.07
C GLY A 33 -9.41 6.05 7.77
N SER A 34 -8.09 6.11 7.87
CA SER A 34 -7.22 5.64 6.79
C SER A 34 -5.96 5.00 7.34
N LEU A 35 -5.37 4.12 6.54
CA LEU A 35 -4.07 3.52 6.81
C LEU A 35 -3.20 3.62 5.55
N ARG A 36 -1.89 3.64 5.76
CA ARG A 36 -0.90 3.69 4.68
C ARG A 36 -0.22 2.35 4.51
N GLY A 37 0.12 2.03 3.27
CA GLY A 37 0.87 0.86 2.93
C GLY A 37 1.71 1.01 1.68
N VAL A 38 2.43 -0.07 1.36
CA VAL A 38 3.24 -0.21 0.15
C VAL A 38 3.00 -1.60 -0.42
N THR A 39 2.91 -1.68 -1.74
CA THR A 39 2.96 -2.95 -2.47
C THR A 39 4.28 -3.03 -3.22
N LEU A 40 5.04 -4.10 -2.97
CA LEU A 40 6.22 -4.46 -3.75
C LEU A 40 5.78 -5.42 -4.86
N VAL A 41 6.10 -5.08 -6.09
CA VAL A 41 5.71 -5.85 -7.28
C VAL A 41 6.96 -6.31 -8.00
N HIS A 42 6.99 -7.56 -8.45
CA HIS A 42 7.97 -8.08 -9.41
C HIS A 42 7.23 -8.45 -10.70
N VAL A 43 7.71 -7.94 -11.84
CA VAL A 43 7.19 -8.24 -13.17
C VAL A 43 8.22 -9.07 -13.94
N ARG A 44 7.77 -10.11 -14.65
CA ARG A 44 8.59 -10.84 -15.64
C ARG A 44 7.74 -11.11 -16.88
N ASP A 45 8.33 -10.92 -18.06
CA ASP A 45 7.64 -11.12 -19.34
C ASP A 45 6.29 -10.38 -19.43
N GLY A 46 6.24 -9.15 -18.91
CA GLY A 46 5.04 -8.32 -18.88
C GLY A 46 3.96 -8.78 -17.90
N ARG A 47 4.24 -9.75 -17.01
CA ARG A 47 3.30 -10.28 -16.00
C ARG A 47 3.80 -10.04 -14.59
N ILE A 48 2.90 -9.70 -13.67
CA ILE A 48 3.21 -9.67 -12.24
C ILE A 48 3.45 -11.11 -11.77
N VAL A 49 4.66 -11.41 -11.29
CA VAL A 49 5.04 -12.71 -10.75
C VAL A 49 5.11 -12.72 -9.22
N GLU A 50 5.19 -11.55 -8.58
CA GLU A 50 5.12 -11.38 -7.14
C GLU A 50 4.41 -10.06 -6.80
N ALA A 51 3.56 -10.08 -5.77
CA ALA A 51 2.96 -8.89 -5.17
C ALA A 51 2.88 -9.06 -3.65
N LEU A 52 3.69 -8.30 -2.91
CA LEU A 52 3.74 -8.31 -1.45
C LEU A 52 3.22 -6.97 -0.92
N ALA A 53 2.11 -6.99 -0.17
CA ALA A 53 1.48 -5.79 0.36
C ALA A 53 1.71 -5.68 1.88
N TYR A 54 2.24 -4.53 2.31
CA TYR A 54 2.50 -4.21 3.71
C TYR A 54 1.75 -2.94 4.09
N ALA A 55 1.14 -2.94 5.27
CA ALA A 55 0.40 -1.81 5.80
C ALA A 55 0.90 -1.45 7.19
N LYS A 56 0.94 -0.16 7.52
CA LYS A 56 1.10 0.26 8.91
C LYS A 56 -0.26 0.24 9.59
N THR A 57 -0.41 -0.60 10.60
CA THR A 57 -1.54 -0.53 11.53
C THR A 57 -1.22 0.50 12.61
N GLY A 58 -2.18 1.35 12.95
CA GLY A 58 -2.03 2.28 14.07
C GLY A 58 -1.99 1.47 15.36
N GLY A 59 -0.83 1.41 16.02
CA GLY A 59 -0.70 0.59 17.23
C GLY A 59 0.56 0.84 18.05
N GLN A 60 1.67 1.26 17.44
CA GLN A 60 2.88 1.59 18.20
C GLN A 60 3.72 2.60 17.41
N ALA A 61 3.99 3.76 18.00
CA ALA A 61 5.02 4.65 17.49
C ALA A 61 6.38 3.92 17.63
N ALA A 62 7.18 3.93 16.57
CA ALA A 62 8.55 3.47 16.67
C ALA A 62 9.25 4.31 17.76
N PRO A 63 10.01 3.70 18.69
CA PRO A 63 10.82 4.47 19.61
C PRO A 63 11.79 5.32 18.79
N LEU A 64 11.69 6.64 18.97
CA LEU A 64 12.67 7.56 18.41
C LEU A 64 13.83 7.64 19.42
N PRO A 65 15.10 7.65 18.96
CA PRO A 65 16.21 8.03 19.81
C PRO A 65 16.05 9.49 20.27
N ASP A 66 16.61 9.81 21.46
CA ASP A 66 16.66 11.18 22.00
C ASP A 66 17.39 12.17 21.07
#